data_AF-A0A4Q9M980-F1
#
_entry.id   AF-A0A4Q9M980-F1
#
_cell.length_a   1.000
_cell.length_b   1.000
_cell.length_c   1.000
_cell.angle_alpha   90.00
_cell.angle_beta   90.00
_cell.angle_gamma   90.00
#
_symmetry.space_group_name_H-M   'P 1'
#
loop_
_entity.id
_entity.type
_entity.pdbx_description
1 polymer ?
#
loop_
_entity_poly.entity_id
_entity_poly.type
_entity_poly.pdbx_seq_one_letter_code
_entity_poly.pdbx_strand_id
1 'polypeptide(L)'
;MSGHDEKRVAAGLKAAINNPNVSEEARERAQERLEHMGASTETDNSGRYATGTVDSSGHEANRVLGGYKATLHNPRASDEAKQHAREILEADGYTVEPGPGVTQDEHQTRVLAGYKAALHNPRVSEEAKEHAREYLAAHNAL
;
A
#
# COMPACT_ATOMS: atom_id res chain seq x y z
N MET A 1 -20.96 13.10 -11.39
CA MET A 1 -20.46 11.72 -11.63
C MET A 1 -19.71 11.76 -12.96
N SER A 2 -18.36 11.73 -13.01
CA SER A 2 -17.64 11.66 -14.30
C SER A 2 -16.19 11.15 -14.19
N GLY A 3 -15.44 11.54 -13.14
CA GLY A 3 -14.00 11.23 -13.09
C GLY A 3 -13.59 9.77 -12.80
N HIS A 4 -14.53 8.86 -12.52
CA HIS A 4 -14.23 7.45 -12.26
C HIS A 4 -14.21 6.60 -13.54
N ASP A 5 -15.00 7.00 -14.54
CA ASP A 5 -15.11 6.29 -15.81
C ASP A 5 -13.91 6.58 -16.71
N GLU A 6 -13.44 7.83 -16.76
CA GLU A 6 -12.25 8.24 -17.51
C GLU A 6 -11.00 7.48 -17.06
N LYS A 7 -10.80 7.30 -15.74
CA LYS A 7 -9.68 6.52 -15.19
C LYS A 7 -9.72 5.05 -15.58
N ARG A 8 -10.93 4.46 -15.63
CA ARG A 8 -11.12 3.06 -16.05
C ARG A 8 -10.89 2.90 -17.55
N VAL A 9 -11.33 3.86 -18.35
CA VAL A 9 -11.10 3.87 -19.80
C VAL A 9 -9.60 3.99 -20.10
N ALA A 10 -8.89 4.90 -19.44
CA ALA A 10 -7.44 5.04 -19.58
C ALA A 10 -6.69 3.74 -19.22
N ALA A 11 -7.08 3.07 -18.14
CA ALA A 11 -6.52 1.78 -17.75
C ALA A 11 -6.76 0.68 -18.82
N GLY A 12 -7.97 0.64 -19.39
CA GLY A 12 -8.32 -0.30 -20.46
C GLY A 12 -7.52 -0.06 -21.75
N LEU A 13 -7.33 1.20 -22.14
CA LEU A 13 -6.51 1.56 -23.31
C LEU A 13 -5.03 1.20 -23.09
N LYS A 14 -4.49 1.46 -21.90
CA LYS A 14 -3.12 1.03 -21.54
C LYS A 14 -2.95 -0.48 -21.59
N ALA A 15 -3.94 -1.24 -21.15
CA ALA A 15 -3.94 -2.69 -21.25
C ALA A 15 -3.97 -3.17 -22.71
N ALA A 16 -4.78 -2.54 -23.57
CA ALA A 16 -4.82 -2.85 -25.00
C ALA A 16 -3.46 -2.61 -25.67
N ILE A 17 -2.76 -1.52 -25.33
CA ILE A 17 -1.44 -1.21 -25.91
C ILE A 17 -0.42 -2.31 -25.61
N ASN A 18 -0.43 -2.88 -24.41
CA ASN A 18 0.54 -3.90 -23.98
C ASN A 18 0.12 -5.33 -24.34
N ASN A 19 -1.07 -5.53 -24.91
CA ASN A 19 -1.55 -6.85 -25.26
C ASN A 19 -0.87 -7.35 -26.57
N PRO A 20 -0.19 -8.50 -26.58
CA PRO A 20 0.42 -9.05 -27.80
C PRO A 20 -0.62 -9.57 -28.81
N ASN A 21 -1.87 -9.80 -28.38
CA ASN A 21 -2.96 -10.32 -29.22
C ASN A 21 -3.81 -9.22 -29.88
N VAL A 22 -3.45 -7.95 -29.74
CA VAL A 22 -4.12 -6.86 -30.48
C VAL A 22 -3.34 -6.52 -31.75
N SER A 23 -4.05 -6.03 -32.77
CA SER A 23 -3.41 -5.53 -33.99
C SER A 23 -2.64 -4.23 -33.72
N GLU A 24 -1.65 -3.95 -34.56
CA GLU A 24 -0.88 -2.70 -34.48
C GLU A 24 -1.76 -1.47 -34.66
N GLU A 25 -2.72 -1.53 -35.60
CA GLU A 25 -3.69 -0.45 -35.82
C GLU A 25 -4.57 -0.21 -34.57
N ALA A 26 -4.93 -1.26 -33.83
CA ALA A 26 -5.69 -1.13 -32.58
C ALA A 26 -4.83 -0.55 -31.45
N ARG A 27 -3.54 -0.88 -31.41
CA ARG A 27 -2.57 -0.33 -30.47
C ARG A 27 -2.35 1.16 -30.71
N GLU A 28 -2.19 1.57 -31.97
CA GLU A 28 -1.99 2.97 -32.36
C GLU A 28 -3.22 3.83 -32.02
N ARG A 29 -4.43 3.35 -32.35
CA ARG A 29 -5.67 4.05 -31.94
C ARG A 29 -5.87 4.11 -30.43
N ALA A 30 -5.47 3.06 -29.71
CA ALA A 30 -5.53 3.07 -28.25
C ALA A 30 -4.56 4.09 -27.65
N GLN A 31 -3.37 4.24 -28.26
CA GLN A 31 -2.37 5.23 -27.88
C GLN A 31 -2.88 6.65 -28.14
N GLU A 32 -3.36 6.95 -29.35
CA GLU A 32 -3.90 8.28 -29.71
C GLU A 32 -5.06 8.69 -28.78
N ARG A 33 -5.98 7.76 -28.48
CA ARG A 33 -7.10 8.01 -27.57
C ARG A 33 -6.64 8.23 -26.13
N LEU A 34 -5.59 7.53 -25.70
CA LEU A 34 -5.01 7.70 -24.36
C LEU A 34 -4.27 9.04 -24.26
N GLU A 35 -3.57 9.47 -25.31
CA GLU A 35 -2.91 10.78 -25.40
C GLU A 35 -3.92 11.92 -25.40
N HIS A 36 -5.01 11.81 -26.17
CA HIS A 36 -6.08 12.82 -26.16
C HIS A 36 -6.77 12.94 -24.79
N MET A 37 -6.96 11.80 -24.11
CA MET A 37 -7.53 11.76 -22.76
C MET A 37 -6.52 12.26 -21.70
N GLY A 38 -5.24 11.96 -21.86
CA GLY A 38 -4.15 12.36 -20.97
C GLY A 38 -3.79 13.84 -21.09
N ALA A 39 -3.84 14.41 -22.31
CA ALA A 39 -3.63 15.83 -22.59
C ALA A 39 -4.71 16.72 -21.93
N SER A 40 -5.89 16.15 -21.64
CA SER A 40 -6.94 16.84 -20.87
C SER A 40 -6.73 16.76 -19.35
N THR A 41 -5.70 16.03 -18.88
CA THR A 41 -5.34 15.86 -17.47
C THR A 41 -3.95 16.38 -17.13
N GLU A 42 -3.45 17.35 -17.90
CA GLU A 42 -2.30 18.20 -17.54
C GLU A 42 -2.69 19.23 -16.45
N THR A 43 -3.35 18.77 -15.38
CA THR A 43 -3.54 19.55 -14.15
C THR A 43 -3.57 18.61 -12.96
N ASP A 44 -2.53 18.69 -12.16
CA ASP A 44 -2.40 18.15 -10.81
C ASP A 44 -2.64 16.65 -10.62
N ASN A 45 -1.58 15.87 -10.86
CA ASN A 45 -1.43 14.60 -10.15
C ASN A 45 -0.03 14.39 -9.57
N SER A 46 0.53 15.48 -9.04
CA SER A 46 1.68 15.49 -8.13
C SER A 46 1.32 15.08 -6.70
N GLY A 47 0.13 14.50 -6.46
CA GLY A 47 -0.23 14.09 -5.10
C GLY A 47 -1.45 13.20 -5.02
N ARG A 48 -1.22 11.92 -4.67
CA ARG A 48 -2.01 11.08 -3.74
C ARG A 48 -2.30 9.64 -4.17
N TYR A 49 -1.78 9.19 -5.29
CA TYR A 49 -1.49 7.76 -5.46
C TYR A 49 -0.06 7.67 -5.95
N ALA A 50 0.82 7.26 -5.04
CA ALA A 50 2.22 6.99 -5.35
C ALA A 50 2.26 6.04 -6.54
N THR A 51 2.45 6.61 -7.74
CA THR A 51 3.04 5.88 -8.87
C THR A 51 4.33 5.33 -8.29
N GLY A 52 4.31 4.05 -7.92
CA GLY A 52 5.47 3.40 -7.35
C GLY A 52 6.62 3.69 -8.30
N THR A 53 7.67 4.30 -7.79
CA THR A 53 8.93 4.46 -8.52
C THR A 53 9.26 3.09 -9.10
N VAL A 54 9.05 2.96 -10.41
CA VAL A 54 9.34 1.73 -11.14
C VAL A 54 10.85 1.69 -11.25
N ASP A 55 11.46 0.66 -10.69
CA ASP A 55 12.88 0.41 -10.95
C ASP A 55 13.09 0.14 -12.44
N SER A 56 14.34 0.19 -12.92
CA SER A 56 14.71 -0.05 -14.33
C SER A 56 14.17 -1.38 -14.91
N SER A 57 13.77 -2.31 -14.06
CA SER A 57 13.20 -3.63 -14.34
C SER A 57 11.66 -3.65 -14.37
N GLY A 58 11.00 -2.50 -14.19
CA GLY A 58 9.54 -2.35 -14.26
C GLY A 58 8.79 -2.81 -13.01
N HIS A 59 9.48 -3.10 -11.90
CA HIS A 59 8.81 -3.37 -10.64
C HIS A 59 8.55 -2.08 -9.88
N GLU A 60 7.32 -1.89 -9.42
CA GLU A 60 7.03 -0.87 -8.42
C GLU A 60 7.88 -1.16 -7.18
N ALA A 61 8.77 -0.25 -6.78
CA ALA A 61 9.66 -0.45 -5.62
C ALA A 61 8.87 -0.90 -4.37
N ASN A 62 7.68 -0.33 -4.15
CA ASN A 62 6.75 -0.73 -3.09
C ASN A 62 6.35 -2.21 -3.14
N ARG A 63 6.22 -2.79 -4.34
CA ARG A 63 5.88 -4.21 -4.54
C ARG A 63 7.05 -5.12 -4.18
N VAL A 64 8.26 -4.72 -4.54
CA VAL A 64 9.50 -5.47 -4.22
C VAL A 64 9.72 -5.48 -2.71
N LEU A 65 9.66 -4.31 -2.06
CA LEU A 65 9.78 -4.16 -0.61
C LEU A 65 8.66 -4.90 0.12
N GLY A 66 7.44 -4.88 -0.42
CA GLY A 66 6.33 -5.69 0.07
C GLY A 66 6.64 -7.20 0.03
N GLY A 67 7.30 -7.68 -1.03
CA GLY A 67 7.78 -9.06 -1.14
C GLY A 67 8.80 -9.41 -0.05
N TYR A 68 9.78 -8.54 0.21
CA TYR A 68 10.74 -8.76 1.29
C TYR A 68 10.08 -8.78 2.68
N LYS A 69 9.10 -7.92 2.94
CA LYS A 69 8.29 -7.98 4.16
C LYS A 69 7.55 -9.32 4.28
N ALA A 70 6.97 -9.82 3.19
CA ALA A 70 6.31 -11.11 3.18
C ALA A 70 7.28 -12.26 3.49
N THR A 71 8.52 -12.21 2.96
CA THR A 71 9.56 -13.20 3.25
C THR A 71 9.89 -13.27 4.74
N LEU A 72 9.96 -12.13 5.44
CA LEU A 72 10.24 -12.09 6.88
C LEU A 72 9.20 -12.84 7.71
N HIS A 73 7.92 -12.74 7.32
CA HIS A 73 6.82 -13.39 8.04
C HIS A 73 6.50 -14.80 7.51
N ASN A 74 7.13 -15.24 6.42
CA ASN A 74 6.90 -16.56 5.87
C ASN A 74 7.59 -17.63 6.75
N PRO A 75 6.84 -18.53 7.40
CA PRO A 75 7.44 -19.58 8.23
C PRO A 75 8.22 -20.61 7.41
N ARG A 76 7.98 -20.68 6.09
CA ARG A 76 8.69 -21.58 5.16
C ARG A 76 9.92 -20.95 4.53
N ALA A 77 10.17 -19.66 4.75
CA ALA A 77 11.40 -19.02 4.28
C ALA A 77 12.58 -19.42 5.18
N SER A 78 13.75 -19.66 4.57
CA SER A 78 14.97 -19.95 5.30
C SER A 78 15.45 -18.72 6.08
N ASP A 79 16.32 -18.96 7.06
CA ASP A 79 16.87 -17.89 7.89
C ASP A 79 17.76 -16.95 7.06
N GLU A 80 18.51 -17.48 6.09
CA GLU A 80 19.31 -16.67 5.15
C GLU A 80 18.42 -15.78 4.27
N ALA A 81 17.28 -16.30 3.79
CA ALA A 81 16.35 -15.53 2.98
C ALA A 81 15.71 -14.40 3.80
N LYS A 82 15.42 -14.63 5.08
CA LYS A 82 14.92 -13.62 6.01
C LYS A 82 15.98 -12.58 6.34
N GLN A 83 17.23 -12.99 6.51
CA GLN A 83 18.34 -12.06 6.75
C GLN A 83 18.52 -11.12 5.56
N HIS A 84 18.60 -11.67 4.35
CA HIS A 84 18.72 -10.88 3.13
C HIS A 84 17.52 -9.94 2.94
N ALA A 85 16.30 -10.40 3.22
CA ALA A 85 15.11 -9.55 3.17
C ALA A 85 15.18 -8.38 4.16
N ARG A 86 15.76 -8.59 5.36
CA ARG A 86 15.97 -7.53 6.34
C ARG A 86 16.99 -6.50 5.84
N GLU A 87 18.11 -6.95 5.29
CA GLU A 87 19.16 -6.08 4.74
C GLU A 87 18.62 -5.16 3.63
N ILE A 88 17.83 -5.70 2.70
CA ILE A 88 17.23 -4.89 1.62
C ILE A 88 16.22 -3.88 2.16
N LEU A 89 15.39 -4.25 3.13
CA LEU A 89 14.43 -3.33 3.74
C LEU A 89 15.13 -2.21 4.51
N GLU A 90 16.18 -2.53 5.26
CA GLU A 90 16.95 -1.54 6.01
C GLU A 90 17.70 -0.56 5.08
N ALA A 91 18.27 -1.06 3.98
CA ALA A 91 18.90 -0.23 2.96
C ALA A 91 17.94 0.79 2.32
N ASP A 92 16.66 0.44 2.22
CA ASP A 92 15.59 1.33 1.72
C ASP A 92 14.95 2.20 2.83
N GLY A 93 15.48 2.13 4.06
CA GLY A 93 15.00 2.91 5.20
C GLY A 93 13.77 2.34 5.91
N TYR A 94 13.38 1.10 5.60
CA TYR A 94 12.34 0.39 6.33
C TYR A 94 12.94 -0.35 7.52
N THR A 95 12.82 0.22 8.70
CA THR A 95 13.16 -0.48 9.95
C THR A 95 12.11 -1.55 10.23
N VAL A 96 12.52 -2.81 10.17
CA VAL A 96 11.70 -4.00 10.46
C VAL A 96 11.50 -4.17 11.97
N GLU A 97 12.49 -3.77 12.75
CA GLU A 97 12.47 -3.78 14.21
C GLU A 97 11.75 -2.51 14.73
N PRO A 98 11.11 -2.55 15.91
CA PRO A 98 10.68 -1.34 16.59
C PRO A 98 11.87 -0.37 16.68
N GLY A 99 11.71 0.85 16.16
CA GLY A 99 12.82 1.80 16.12
C GLY A 99 13.48 1.97 17.50
N PRO A 100 14.81 2.17 17.57
CA PRO A 100 15.52 2.33 18.84
C PRO A 100 14.88 3.47 19.63
N GLY A 101 14.23 3.14 20.74
CA GLY A 101 13.49 4.08 21.58
C GLY A 101 12.01 3.74 21.78
N VAL A 102 11.40 2.90 20.94
CA VAL A 102 10.04 2.40 21.21
C VAL A 102 10.16 1.23 22.18
N THR A 103 10.11 1.55 23.47
CA THR A 103 10.02 0.53 24.51
C THR A 103 8.71 -0.25 24.34
N GLN A 104 8.68 -1.49 24.83
CA GLN A 104 7.46 -2.29 24.83
C GLN A 104 6.30 -1.59 25.58
N ASP A 105 6.65 -0.75 26.56
CA ASP A 105 5.74 0.11 27.30
C ASP A 105 5.13 1.24 26.44
N GLU A 106 5.93 1.87 25.59
CA GLU A 106 5.45 2.91 24.67
C GLU A 106 4.56 2.31 23.56
N HIS A 107 4.91 1.12 23.06
CA HIS A 107 4.04 0.39 22.15
C HIS A 107 2.68 0.09 22.81
N GLN A 108 2.69 -0.44 24.03
CA GLN A 108 1.47 -0.72 24.78
C GLN A 108 0.63 0.56 25.00
N THR A 109 1.28 1.66 25.35
CA THR A 109 0.62 2.97 25.51
C THR A 109 -0.10 3.40 24.23
N ARG A 110 0.54 3.25 23.06
CA ARG A 110 -0.07 3.57 21.77
C ARG A 110 -1.23 2.64 21.43
N VAL A 111 -1.11 1.34 21.72
CA VAL A 111 -2.19 0.36 21.53
C VAL A 111 -3.42 0.75 22.36
N LEU A 112 -3.22 1.04 23.66
CA LEU A 112 -4.32 1.47 24.55
C LEU A 112 -4.94 2.79 24.09
N ALA A 113 -4.14 3.76 23.63
CA ALA A 113 -4.64 5.00 23.07
C ALA A 113 -5.50 4.77 21.81
N GLY A 114 -5.09 3.83 20.95
CA GLY A 114 -5.85 3.43 19.77
C GLY A 114 -7.21 2.82 20.12
N TYR A 115 -7.26 1.91 21.10
CA TYR A 115 -8.53 1.35 21.58
C TYR A 115 -9.44 2.41 22.21
N LYS A 116 -8.88 3.37 22.97
CA LYS A 116 -9.65 4.52 23.49
C LYS A 116 -10.25 5.36 22.35
N ALA A 117 -9.46 5.64 21.32
CA ALA A 117 -9.94 6.37 20.15
C ALA A 117 -11.06 5.61 19.41
N ALA A 118 -10.97 4.28 19.32
CA ALA A 118 -11.99 3.45 18.69
C ALA A 118 -13.36 3.56 19.39
N LEU A 119 -13.38 3.69 20.73
CA LEU A 119 -14.63 3.88 21.50
C LEU A 119 -15.39 5.16 21.11
N HIS A 120 -14.67 6.22 20.75
CA HIS A 120 -15.25 7.51 20.40
C HIS A 120 -15.49 7.68 18.90
N ASN A 121 -15.03 6.75 18.07
CA ASN A 121 -15.16 6.85 16.63
C ASN A 121 -16.56 6.37 16.18
N PRO A 122 -17.40 7.24 15.58
CA PRO A 122 -18.74 6.86 15.13
C PRO A 122 -18.73 5.88 13.95
N ARG A 123 -17.58 5.70 13.26
CA ARG A 123 -17.42 4.73 12.16
C ARG A 123 -17.06 3.32 12.63
N VAL A 124 -16.81 3.12 13.92
CA VAL A 124 -16.51 1.82 14.50
C VAL A 124 -17.82 1.17 14.96
N SER A 125 -18.00 -0.12 14.66
CA SER A 125 -19.20 -0.86 15.06
C SER A 125 -19.27 -1.05 16.58
N GLU A 126 -20.47 -1.30 17.10
CA GLU A 126 -20.65 -1.49 18.54
C GLU A 126 -19.94 -2.76 19.05
N GLU A 127 -19.88 -3.83 18.26
CA GLU A 127 -19.14 -5.05 18.60
C GLU A 127 -17.63 -4.77 18.70
N ALA A 128 -17.08 -3.98 17.77
CA ALA A 128 -15.67 -3.59 17.81
C ALA A 128 -15.37 -2.66 19.00
N LYS A 129 -16.32 -1.81 19.41
CA LYS A 129 -16.20 -1.00 20.63
C LYS A 129 -16.29 -1.85 21.89
N GLU A 130 -17.14 -2.87 21.93
CA GLU A 130 -17.21 -3.79 23.06
C GLU A 130 -15.89 -4.52 23.26
N HIS A 131 -15.32 -5.08 22.19
CA HIS A 131 -13.98 -5.67 22.24
C HIS A 131 -12.91 -4.66 22.68
N ALA A 132 -13.00 -3.40 22.23
CA ALA A 132 -12.10 -2.34 22.70
C ALA A 132 -12.23 -2.06 24.20
N ARG A 133 -13.45 -2.12 24.77
CA ARG A 133 -13.67 -1.98 26.23
C ARG A 133 -13.08 -3.16 26.98
N GLU A 134 -13.31 -4.38 26.53
CA GLU A 134 -12.75 -5.59 27.16
C GLU A 134 -11.22 -5.55 27.18
N TYR A 135 -10.61 -5.17 26.04
CA TYR A 135 -9.16 -5.05 25.94
C TYR A 135 -8.61 -3.98 26.90
N LEU A 136 -9.26 -2.81 26.99
CA LEU A 136 -8.86 -1.76 27.92
C LEU A 136 -9.05 -2.17 29.38
N ALA A 137 -10.13 -2.88 29.72
CA ALA A 137 -10.37 -3.39 31.07
C ALA A 137 -9.30 -4.40 31.50
N ALA A 138 -8.96 -5.35 30.62
CA ALA A 138 -7.92 -6.34 30.87
C ALA A 138 -6.53 -5.71 31.11
N HIS A 139 -6.27 -4.55 30.51
CA HIS A 139 -5.02 -3.81 30.65
C HIS A 139 -5.09 -2.65 31.66
N ASN A 140 -6.13 -2.61 32.51
CA ASN A 140 -6.35 -1.57 33.54
C ASN A 140 -6.32 -0.13 32.97
N ALA A 141 -6.83 0.03 31.76
CA ALA A 141 -6.81 1.28 31.00
C ALA A 141 -8.21 1.83 30.70
N LEU A 142 -9.24 1.25 31.31
CA LEU A 142 -10.65 1.67 31.19
C LEU A 142 -10.92 2.94 32.02
#